data_AF-A0A2P2ICM5-F1
#
_entry.id   AF-A0A2P2ICM5-F1
#
_cell.length_a   1.000
_cell.length_b   1.000
_cell.length_c   1.000
_cell.angle_alpha   90.00
_cell.angle_beta   90.00
_cell.angle_gamma   90.00
#
_symmetry.space_group_name_H-M   'P 1'
#
loop_
_entity.id
_entity.type
_entity.pdbx_description
1 polymer ?
#
loop_
_entity_poly.entity_id
_entity_poly.type
_entity_poly.pdbx_seq_one_letter_code
_entity_poly.pdbx_strand_id
1 'polypeptide(L)'
;VYFSWPSPDGAPVWHFLGTINNLKPSAIFKISGLKNNSGDTATSQSPFMQQSSHDAQIGISVEPLTVIEGQTPASSAASTQSWQLEFSQAMCVNLHNYTASYARPLHQLPTAGYSSQETFIPTSALVNWYNNFTRKLQQNTNFWRK
;
A
#
# COMPACT_ATOMS: atom_id res chain seq x y z
N VAL A 1 4.17 -13.54 16.65
CA VAL A 1 3.75 -12.19 17.09
C VAL A 1 2.43 -11.88 16.44
N TYR A 2 1.45 -11.43 17.23
CA TYR A 2 0.08 -11.20 16.79
C TYR A 2 -0.38 -9.81 17.21
N PHE A 3 -1.38 -9.28 16.50
CA PHE A 3 -1.97 -7.97 16.80
C PHE A 3 -3.49 -8.02 16.68
N SER A 4 -4.17 -7.35 17.61
CA SER A 4 -5.63 -7.20 17.60
C SER A 4 -6.02 -5.72 17.69
N TRP A 5 -6.91 -5.29 16.79
CA TRP A 5 -7.60 -4.00 16.91
C TRP A 5 -8.78 -4.13 17.88
N PRO A 6 -9.16 -3.05 18.61
CA PRO A 6 -10.38 -3.05 19.38
C PRO A 6 -11.58 -3.09 18.42
N SER A 7 -12.52 -3.96 18.71
CA SER A 7 -13.78 -4.09 17.96
C SER A 7 -14.94 -3.66 18.85
N PRO A 8 -15.80 -2.73 18.41
CA PRO A 8 -16.95 -2.29 19.20
C PRO A 8 -18.03 -3.38 19.35
N ASP A 9 -18.12 -4.31 18.39
CA ASP A 9 -19.26 -5.24 18.25
C ASP A 9 -18.89 -6.72 18.41
N GLY A 10 -17.64 -7.06 18.80
CA GLY A 10 -17.24 -8.46 18.84
C GLY A 10 -15.92 -8.77 19.52
N ALA A 11 -15.66 -10.07 19.65
CA ALA A 11 -14.43 -10.62 20.18
C ALA A 11 -13.19 -10.12 19.41
N PRO A 12 -12.03 -9.94 20.08
CA PRO A 12 -10.80 -9.50 19.43
C PRO A 12 -10.36 -10.49 18.34
N VAL A 13 -10.10 -9.96 17.14
CA VAL A 13 -9.56 -10.73 16.01
C VAL A 13 -8.04 -10.55 15.99
N TRP A 14 -7.34 -11.64 16.26
CA TRP A 14 -5.88 -11.68 16.28
C TRP A 14 -5.32 -11.98 14.90
N HIS A 15 -4.49 -11.06 14.41
CA HIS A 15 -3.80 -11.19 13.12
C HIS A 15 -2.36 -11.59 13.37
N PHE A 16 -1.89 -12.68 12.76
CA PHE A 16 -0.49 -13.07 12.82
C PHE A 16 0.37 -12.07 12.03
N LEU A 17 1.30 -11.39 12.69
CA LEU A 17 2.17 -10.41 12.07
C LEU A 17 3.48 -11.02 11.55
N GLY A 18 3.94 -12.10 12.18
CA GLY A 18 5.22 -12.73 11.89
C GLY A 18 5.98 -13.15 13.15
N THR A 19 7.29 -13.33 13.01
CA THR A 19 8.10 -14.10 13.96
C THR A 19 9.32 -13.31 14.44
N ILE A 20 9.77 -13.62 15.65
CA ILE A 20 11.06 -13.23 16.21
C ILE A 20 11.69 -14.48 16.83
N ASN A 21 13.01 -14.63 16.70
CA ASN A 21 13.75 -15.77 17.26
C ASN A 21 15.20 -15.35 17.59
N ASN A 22 16.02 -16.26 18.12
CA ASN A 22 17.39 -15.93 18.52
C ASN A 22 18.29 -15.47 17.35
N LEU A 23 18.01 -15.91 16.11
CA LEU A 23 18.73 -15.48 14.92
C LEU A 23 18.25 -14.12 14.40
N LYS A 24 16.97 -13.79 14.61
CA LYS A 24 16.34 -12.52 14.27
C LYS A 24 15.52 -12.01 15.46
N PRO A 25 16.18 -11.35 16.44
CA PRO A 25 15.56 -11.01 17.73
C PRO A 25 14.60 -9.81 17.65
N SER A 26 14.52 -9.13 16.50
CA SER A 26 13.64 -7.98 16.31
C SER A 26 13.01 -7.97 14.92
N ALA A 27 11.84 -7.33 14.83
CA ALA A 27 11.09 -7.13 13.60
C ALA A 27 10.24 -5.85 13.71
N ILE A 28 9.93 -5.24 12.56
CA ILE A 28 9.05 -4.07 12.45
C ILE A 28 7.82 -4.49 11.66
N PHE A 29 6.63 -4.18 12.18
CA PHE A 29 5.36 -4.52 11.57
C PHE A 29 4.52 -3.26 11.33
N LYS A 30 4.03 -3.06 10.11
CA LYS A 30 3.03 -2.04 9.80
C LYS A 30 1.65 -2.59 10.14
N ILE A 31 0.94 -1.90 11.02
CA ILE A 31 -0.40 -2.29 11.50
C ILE A 31 -1.55 -1.54 10.82
N SER A 32 -1.25 -0.45 10.11
CA SER A 32 -2.26 0.30 9.36
C SER A 32 -2.79 -0.53 8.18
N GLY A 33 -4.11 -0.63 8.07
CA GLY A 33 -4.80 -1.41 7.03
C GLY A 33 -5.23 -2.83 7.43
N LEU A 34 -4.80 -3.35 8.59
CA LEU A 34 -5.18 -4.70 9.04
C LEU A 34 -6.68 -4.88 9.30
N LYS A 35 -7.43 -3.80 9.58
CA LYS A 35 -8.87 -3.84 9.91
C LYS A 35 -9.75 -4.30 8.73
N ASN A 36 -9.30 -4.08 7.49
CA ASN A 36 -10.10 -4.32 6.27
C ASN A 36 -9.95 -5.73 5.66
N ASN A 37 -9.00 -6.54 6.13
CA ASN A 37 -8.80 -7.91 5.65
C ASN A 37 -9.61 -8.96 6.45
N SER A 38 -10.60 -8.52 7.22
CA SER A 38 -11.53 -9.36 7.99
C SER A 38 -12.48 -10.19 7.12
N GLY A 39 -12.40 -10.06 5.78
CA GLY A 39 -13.13 -10.89 4.81
C GLY A 39 -12.50 -12.24 4.52
N ASP A 40 -11.21 -12.45 4.86
CA ASP A 40 -10.59 -13.77 4.79
C ASP A 40 -10.70 -14.43 6.17
N THR A 41 -11.63 -15.38 6.25
CA THR A 41 -11.81 -16.41 7.28
C THR A 41 -10.59 -17.32 7.44
N ALA A 42 -9.37 -16.77 7.47
CA ALA A 42 -8.24 -17.44 8.09
C ALA A 42 -8.37 -17.20 9.59
N THR A 43 -9.27 -17.96 10.24
CA THR A 43 -9.21 -18.22 11.67
C THR A 43 -7.89 -18.90 11.98
N SER A 44 -6.81 -18.12 12.02
CA SER A 44 -5.62 -18.47 12.77
C SER A 44 -6.13 -18.77 14.17
N GLN A 45 -6.03 -20.05 14.58
CA GLN A 45 -6.30 -20.47 15.95
C GLN A 45 -5.39 -19.67 16.86
N SER A 46 -5.89 -18.53 17.33
CA SER A 46 -5.10 -17.63 18.13
C SER A 46 -4.93 -18.27 19.50
N PRO A 47 -3.70 -18.31 20.05
CA PRO A 47 -3.47 -18.82 21.40
C PRO A 47 -4.01 -17.86 22.48
N PHE A 48 -4.51 -16.68 22.09
CA PHE A 48 -4.96 -15.65 23.02
C PHE A 48 -6.47 -15.74 23.25
N MET A 49 -6.86 -15.56 24.52
CA MET A 49 -8.27 -15.50 24.89
C MET A 49 -8.98 -14.33 24.22
N GLN A 50 -10.24 -14.56 23.84
CA GLN A 50 -11.11 -13.55 23.28
C GLN A 50 -11.72 -12.68 24.39
N GLN A 51 -10.93 -11.77 24.95
CA GLN A 51 -11.42 -10.77 25.88
C GLN A 51 -11.62 -9.44 25.14
N SER A 52 -12.84 -8.89 25.21
CA SER A 52 -13.13 -7.56 24.65
C SER A 52 -12.24 -6.51 25.29
N SER A 53 -11.49 -5.79 24.45
CA SER A 53 -10.61 -4.69 24.84
C SER A 53 -10.96 -3.46 24.02
N HIS A 54 -11.02 -2.31 24.68
CA HIS A 54 -11.14 -1.01 24.00
C HIS A 54 -9.79 -0.52 23.45
N ASP A 55 -8.70 -1.15 23.87
CA ASP A 55 -7.34 -0.86 23.42
C ASP A 55 -6.84 -1.91 22.43
N ALA A 56 -5.97 -1.48 21.52
CA ALA A 56 -5.22 -2.39 20.65
C ALA A 56 -4.22 -3.22 21.46
N GLN A 57 -4.02 -4.48 21.07
CA GLN A 57 -3.21 -5.43 21.83
C GLN A 57 -2.15 -6.09 20.95
N ILE A 58 -0.97 -6.33 21.55
CA ILE A 58 0.12 -7.14 20.98
C ILE A 58 0.21 -8.44 21.77
N GLY A 59 0.19 -9.55 21.04
CA GLY A 59 0.29 -10.90 21.60
C GLY A 59 1.59 -11.57 21.16
N ILE A 60 2.37 -12.09 22.10
CA ILE A 60 3.57 -12.88 21.82
C ILE A 60 3.33 -14.28 22.37
N SER A 61 3.25 -15.25 21.46
CA SER A 61 3.13 -16.67 21.75
C SER A 61 4.49 -17.33 21.53
N VAL A 62 4.94 -18.14 22.49
CA VAL A 62 6.16 -18.92 22.37
C VAL A 62 5.78 -20.28 21.79
N GLU A 63 6.23 -20.55 20.57
CA GLU A 63 5.87 -21.75 19.81
C GLU A 63 7.11 -22.47 19.28
N PRO A 64 7.06 -23.80 19.08
CA PRO A 64 8.14 -24.53 18.42
C PRO A 64 8.38 -24.02 17.00
N LEU A 65 9.65 -24.00 16.56
CA LEU A 65 10.05 -23.53 15.23
C LEU A 65 9.28 -24.24 14.10
N THR A 66 9.01 -25.53 14.26
CA THR A 66 8.24 -26.34 13.28
C THR A 66 6.81 -25.86 13.07
N VAL A 67 6.17 -25.31 14.10
CA VAL A 67 4.81 -24.73 14.01
C VAL A 67 4.86 -23.37 13.33
N ILE A 68 5.88 -22.59 13.65
CA ILE A 68 6.09 -21.23 13.13
C ILE A 68 6.36 -21.24 11.62
N GLU A 69 7.13 -22.20 11.12
CA GLU A 69 7.46 -22.33 9.69
C GLU A 69 6.22 -22.54 8.79
N GLY A 70 5.14 -23.10 9.34
CA GLY A 70 3.87 -23.30 8.64
C GLY A 70 2.93 -22.09 8.65
N GLN A 71 3.24 -21.03 9.40
CA GLN A 71 2.35 -19.88 9.55
C GLN A 71 2.62 -18.81 8.49
N THR A 72 1.56 -18.30 7.86
CA THR A 72 1.63 -17.21 6.89
C THR A 72 1.22 -15.89 7.55
N PRO A 73 2.09 -14.87 7.60
CA PRO A 73 1.75 -13.55 8.15
C PRO A 73 0.59 -12.89 7.40
N ALA A 74 -0.37 -12.32 8.16
CA ALA A 74 -1.47 -11.52 7.64
C ALA A 74 -1.01 -10.15 7.11
N SER A 75 0.14 -9.66 7.58
CA SER A 75 0.80 -8.48 7.04
C SER A 75 2.00 -8.93 6.22
N SER A 76 1.94 -8.77 4.91
CA SER A 76 3.15 -8.84 4.09
C SER A 76 4.08 -7.72 4.56
N ALA A 77 5.20 -8.08 5.17
CA ALA A 77 6.29 -7.14 5.53
C ALA A 77 6.85 -6.35 4.32
N ALA A 78 6.35 -6.61 3.10
CA ALA A 78 6.57 -5.86 1.86
C ALA A 78 5.78 -4.53 1.78
N SER A 79 5.55 -3.83 2.90
CA SER A 79 4.57 -2.73 2.99
C SER A 79 5.11 -1.31 2.78
N THR A 80 6.38 -1.04 3.09
CA THR A 80 7.23 -0.12 2.29
C THR A 80 7.43 -0.80 0.93
N GLN A 81 8.00 -0.21 -0.11
CA GLN A 81 7.82 -0.69 -1.48
C GLN A 81 6.37 -0.71 -1.99
N SER A 82 5.39 -1.37 -1.34
CA SER A 82 4.00 -1.38 -1.81
C SER A 82 3.35 0.00 -1.72
N TRP A 83 3.48 0.74 -0.61
CA TRP A 83 2.84 2.05 -0.50
C TRP A 83 3.47 3.08 -1.45
N GLN A 84 4.80 3.06 -1.67
CA GLN A 84 5.41 3.99 -2.61
C GLN A 84 5.18 3.59 -4.06
N LEU A 85 4.92 2.31 -4.37
CA LEU A 85 4.40 1.92 -5.68
C LEU A 85 2.97 2.45 -5.87
N GLU A 86 2.08 2.22 -4.91
CA GLU A 86 0.69 2.68 -4.92
C GLU A 86 0.60 4.21 -5.04
N PHE A 87 1.35 4.93 -4.20
CA PHE A 87 1.47 6.38 -4.26
C PHE A 87 1.98 6.88 -5.61
N SER A 88 3.07 6.29 -6.13
CA SER A 88 3.63 6.71 -7.42
C SER A 88 2.65 6.47 -8.57
N GLN A 89 1.92 5.35 -8.55
CA GLN A 89 0.86 5.06 -9.53
C GLN A 89 -0.27 6.08 -9.43
N ALA A 90 -0.76 6.37 -8.23
CA ALA A 90 -1.81 7.35 -7.99
C ALA A 90 -1.41 8.75 -8.49
N MET A 91 -0.17 9.16 -8.26
CA MET A 91 0.38 10.43 -8.75
C MET A 91 0.43 10.50 -10.28
N CYS A 92 0.90 9.43 -10.94
CA CYS A 92 0.95 9.37 -12.41
C CYS A 92 -0.45 9.47 -13.03
N VAL A 93 -1.42 8.74 -12.46
CA VAL A 93 -2.82 8.77 -12.92
C VAL A 93 -3.44 10.14 -12.68
N ASN A 94 -3.23 10.73 -11.49
CA ASN A 94 -3.76 12.05 -11.15
C ASN A 94 -3.23 13.12 -12.12
N LEU A 95 -1.91 13.16 -12.36
CA LEU A 95 -1.31 14.11 -13.29
C LEU A 95 -1.84 13.94 -14.72
N HIS A 96 -1.94 12.70 -15.20
CA HIS A 96 -2.47 12.42 -16.53
C HIS A 96 -3.92 12.90 -16.67
N ASN A 97 -4.79 12.57 -15.71
CA ASN A 97 -6.19 12.96 -15.75
C ASN A 97 -6.36 14.48 -15.69
N TYR A 98 -5.60 15.15 -14.82
CA TYR A 98 -5.63 16.61 -14.69
C TYR A 98 -5.24 17.27 -16.01
N THR A 99 -4.09 16.92 -16.57
CA THR A 99 -3.58 17.52 -17.81
C THR A 99 -4.40 17.15 -19.04
N ALA A 100 -4.90 15.91 -19.13
CA ALA A 100 -5.78 15.48 -20.21
C ALA A 100 -7.13 16.22 -20.21
N SER A 101 -7.61 16.70 -19.05
CA SER A 101 -8.84 17.50 -18.99
C SER A 101 -8.76 18.83 -19.74
N TYR A 102 -7.54 19.35 -19.94
CA TYR A 102 -7.25 20.56 -20.72
C TYR A 102 -6.97 20.26 -22.19
N ALA A 103 -6.96 18.99 -22.61
CA ALA A 103 -6.69 18.64 -24.00
C ALA A 103 -7.80 19.20 -24.90
N ARG A 104 -7.40 20.03 -25.87
CA ARG A 104 -8.26 20.62 -26.90
C ARG A 104 -7.59 20.43 -28.26
N PRO A 105 -8.34 20.07 -29.32
CA PRO A 105 -7.83 20.13 -30.67
C PRO A 105 -7.37 21.56 -31.02
N LEU A 106 -6.27 21.70 -31.76
CA LEU A 106 -5.68 23.00 -32.13
C LEU A 106 -6.68 23.95 -32.81
N HIS A 107 -7.63 23.41 -33.58
CA HIS A 107 -8.67 24.17 -34.28
C HIS A 107 -9.81 24.66 -33.36
N GLN A 108 -9.89 24.20 -32.10
CA GLN A 108 -10.88 24.60 -31.11
C GLN A 108 -10.31 25.56 -30.06
N LEU A 109 -9.03 25.94 -30.19
CA LEU A 109 -8.41 26.90 -29.28
C LEU A 109 -8.93 28.31 -29.59
N PRO A 110 -9.49 29.03 -28.60
CA PRO A 110 -9.88 30.42 -28.78
C PRO A 110 -8.69 31.28 -29.22
N THR A 111 -8.86 32.07 -30.29
CA THR A 111 -7.87 33.06 -30.74
C THR A 111 -7.71 34.23 -29.78
N ALA A 112 -8.63 34.41 -28.82
CA ALA A 112 -8.58 35.40 -27.76
C ALA A 112 -8.69 34.68 -26.41
N GLY A 113 -7.58 34.58 -25.68
CA GLY A 113 -7.57 33.97 -24.33
C GLY A 113 -6.22 33.45 -23.87
N TYR A 114 -5.34 33.08 -24.80
CA TYR A 114 -3.98 32.65 -24.47
C TYR A 114 -3.03 33.84 -24.43
N SER A 115 -2.18 33.88 -23.41
CA SER A 115 -1.07 34.82 -23.38
C SER A 115 -0.17 34.54 -24.58
N SER A 116 0.35 35.58 -25.24
CA SER A 116 1.32 35.44 -26.34
C SER A 116 2.62 34.74 -25.92
N GLN A 117 2.80 34.44 -24.63
CA GLN A 117 3.93 33.72 -24.05
C GLN A 117 3.60 32.27 -23.64
N GLU A 118 2.38 31.80 -23.90
CA GLU A 118 1.93 30.49 -23.45
C GLU A 118 2.46 29.36 -24.35
N THR A 119 3.06 28.34 -23.73
CA THR A 119 3.64 27.19 -24.44
C THR A 119 2.72 25.99 -24.32
N PHE A 120 2.47 25.32 -25.44
CA PHE A 120 1.63 24.13 -25.50
C PHE A 120 2.46 22.86 -25.62
N ILE A 121 2.03 21.81 -24.94
CA ILE A 121 2.65 20.48 -25.00
C ILE A 121 1.69 19.53 -25.72
N PRO A 122 2.12 18.79 -26.75
CA PRO A 122 1.29 17.78 -27.39
C PRO A 122 0.83 16.70 -26.39
N THR A 123 -0.45 16.33 -26.43
CA THR A 123 -0.99 15.26 -25.56
C THR A 123 -0.24 13.93 -25.73
N SER A 124 0.28 13.65 -26.92
CA SER A 124 1.11 12.47 -27.19
C SER A 124 2.40 12.44 -26.36
N ALA A 125 3.04 13.58 -26.10
CA ALA A 125 4.23 13.65 -25.28
C ALA A 125 3.94 13.25 -23.83
N LEU A 126 2.80 13.70 -23.28
CA LEU A 126 2.34 13.35 -21.95
C LEU A 126 1.99 11.85 -21.83
N VAL A 127 1.26 11.29 -22.81
CA VAL A 127 0.93 9.85 -22.85
C VAL A 127 2.20 9.01 -22.92
N ASN A 128 3.16 9.39 -23.77
CA ASN A 128 4.44 8.72 -23.87
C ASN A 128 5.24 8.79 -22.56
N TRP A 129 5.23 9.93 -21.88
CA TRP A 129 5.85 10.08 -20.56
C TRP A 129 5.20 9.15 -19.53
N TYR A 130 3.87 9.14 -19.44
CA TYR A 130 3.12 8.31 -18.50
C TYR A 130 3.43 6.81 -18.68
N ASN A 131 3.42 6.33 -19.92
CA ASN A 131 3.73 4.94 -20.25
C ASN A 131 5.17 4.58 -19.88
N ASN A 132 6.13 5.45 -20.20
CA ASN A 132 7.53 5.23 -19.88
C ASN A 132 7.80 5.24 -18.37
N PHE A 133 7.20 6.17 -17.63
CA PHE A 133 7.33 6.26 -16.19
C PHE A 133 6.75 5.02 -15.51
N THR A 134 5.52 4.65 -15.86
CA THR A 134 4.84 3.48 -15.28
C THR A 134 5.62 2.18 -15.55
N ARG A 135 6.14 2.01 -16.77
CA ARG A 135 6.99 0.86 -17.11
C ARG A 135 8.26 0.79 -16.25
N LYS A 136 8.97 1.92 -16.08
CA LYS A 136 10.17 1.97 -15.24
C LYS A 136 9.85 1.69 -13.77
N LEU A 137 8.74 2.24 -13.28
CA LEU A 137 8.29 2.06 -11.91
C LEU A 137 7.94 0.60 -11.59
N GLN A 138 7.30 -0.11 -12.52
CA GLN A 138 6.98 -1.54 -12.38
C GLN A 138 8.24 -2.41 -12.37
N GLN A 139 9.25 -2.06 -13.16
CA GLN A 139 10.51 -2.80 -13.24
C GLN A 139 11.40 -2.56 -12.02
N ASN A 140 11.46 -1.32 -11.52
CA ASN A 140 12.27 -0.94 -10.37
C ASN A 140 11.63 0.24 -9.65
N THR A 141 11.08 0.03 -8.45
CA THR A 141 10.42 1.07 -7.65
C THR A 141 11.37 2.24 -7.29
N ASN A 142 12.69 2.03 -7.32
CA ASN A 142 13.72 3.04 -7.00
C ASN A 142 14.44 3.59 -8.24
N PHE A 143 13.93 3.38 -9.47
CA PHE A 143 14.62 3.81 -10.70
C PHE A 143 14.96 5.31 -10.79
N TRP A 144 14.26 6.14 -10.01
CA TRP A 144 14.39 7.59 -9.97
C TRP A 144 15.50 8.05 -9.01
N ARG A 145 15.99 7.18 -8.12
CA ARG A 145 17.13 7.48 -7.25
C ARG A 145 18.42 7.35 -8.06
N LYS A 146 19.26 8.40 -8.00
CA LYS A 146 20.64 8.37 -8.52
C LYS A 146 21.56 7.72 -7.50
#